data_AF-A0AAD7IXG3-F1
#
_entry.id   AF-A0AAD7IXG3-F1
#
_cell.length_a   1.000
_cell.length_b   1.000
_cell.length_c   1.000
_cell.angle_alpha   90.00
_cell.angle_beta   90.00
_cell.angle_gamma   90.00
#
_symmetry.space_group_name_H-M   'P 1'
#
loop_
_entity.id
_entity.type
_entity.pdbx_description
1 polymer ?
#
loop_
_entity_poly.entity_id
_entity_poly.type
_entity_poly.pdbx_seq_one_letter_code
_entity_poly.pdbx_strand_id
1 'polypeptide(L)'
;MSDPTPDIPSAEPPPVESFTPTFPFVNVPGHDTILRSSDGVDFHVHRIILGLVSPVFETMFQLPQPESSPTIPVIDVEEKAAVLDRMLRLFYPATRPTFATLDELRETINVVVSKYDMQAVVPTIEQELQKFVGTHPVSVYALAVTYQWKDVARAAAKESLRHAIRTPPAETTPGLDDLSAAAYQRLLRYHYLCGLKGKSTVDGLWWVPTGLVWSTCTTCAGHELNWYLADGQPYPVRKWFTDFLAQMGDILLVTPAANILESKSMYDALKKASQCATCRTLVFEQLKDFVVNHWMPKLATLIDAVELQF
;
A
#
# COMPACT_ATOMS: atom_id res chain seq x y z
N MET A 1 54.09 -40.91 12.27
CA MET A 1 52.70 -41.38 12.37
C MET A 1 51.86 -40.18 12.07
N SER A 2 51.47 -40.03 10.81
CA SER A 2 50.69 -38.90 10.31
C SER A 2 49.28 -39.43 10.10
N ASP A 3 48.32 -38.93 10.87
CA ASP A 3 46.91 -39.27 10.71
C ASP A 3 46.36 -38.66 9.42
N PRO A 4 45.56 -39.38 8.63
CA PRO A 4 44.88 -38.82 7.48
C PRO A 4 43.59 -38.12 7.92
N THR A 5 43.41 -36.88 7.48
CA THR A 5 42.19 -36.09 7.59
C THR A 5 41.04 -36.78 6.86
N PRO A 6 39.83 -36.90 7.44
CA PRO A 6 38.70 -37.49 6.74
C PRO A 6 38.12 -36.50 5.71
N ASP A 7 38.00 -36.96 4.47
CA ASP A 7 37.27 -36.28 3.39
C ASP A 7 35.80 -36.09 3.78
N ILE A 8 35.36 -34.84 3.82
CA ILE A 8 33.95 -34.47 3.99
C ILE A 8 33.30 -34.59 2.61
N PRO A 9 32.26 -35.42 2.42
CA PRO A 9 31.55 -35.49 1.16
C PRO A 9 30.94 -34.13 0.83
N SER A 10 31.28 -33.59 -0.34
CA SER A 10 30.68 -32.37 -0.88
C SER A 10 29.17 -32.58 -0.96
N ALA A 11 28.41 -31.84 -0.13
CA ALA A 11 26.96 -31.88 -0.15
C ALA A 11 26.47 -31.39 -1.52
N GLU A 12 25.80 -32.27 -2.24
CA GLU A 12 25.10 -31.97 -3.49
C GLU A 12 24.11 -30.81 -3.22
N PRO A 13 24.10 -29.74 -4.03
CA PRO A 13 23.17 -28.65 -3.84
C PRO A 13 21.73 -29.18 -3.91
N PRO A 14 20.80 -28.62 -3.10
CA PRO A 14 19.42 -29.08 -3.08
C PRO A 14 18.80 -29.00 -4.49
N PRO A 15 17.86 -29.89 -4.85
CA PRO A 15 17.23 -29.88 -6.16
C PRO A 15 16.59 -28.52 -6.40
N VAL A 16 17.02 -27.83 -7.45
CA VAL A 16 16.38 -26.60 -7.93
C VAL A 16 14.94 -26.99 -8.29
N GLU A 17 13.96 -26.43 -7.59
CA GLU A 17 12.56 -26.58 -7.97
C GLU A 17 12.41 -26.16 -9.43
N SER A 18 12.19 -27.13 -10.32
CA SER A 18 12.20 -26.89 -11.75
C SER A 18 10.91 -26.16 -12.14
N PHE A 19 11.02 -24.86 -12.44
CA PHE A 19 9.91 -24.11 -13.01
C PHE A 19 9.61 -24.65 -14.42
N THR A 20 8.47 -25.30 -14.60
CA THR A 20 8.00 -25.70 -15.93
C THR A 20 7.16 -24.59 -16.53
N PRO A 21 7.55 -24.02 -17.68
CA PRO A 21 6.72 -23.06 -18.38
C PRO A 21 5.39 -23.73 -18.71
N THR A 22 4.30 -23.03 -18.45
CA THR A 22 2.96 -23.54 -18.76
C THR A 22 2.49 -22.97 -20.09
N PHE A 23 1.45 -23.57 -20.67
CA PHE A 23 0.80 -23.03 -21.86
C PHE A 23 0.52 -21.52 -21.66
N PRO A 24 0.90 -20.65 -22.63
CA PRO A 24 1.21 -20.99 -24.02
C PRO A 24 2.68 -21.28 -24.35
N PHE A 25 3.66 -21.05 -23.49
CA PHE A 25 5.07 -20.80 -23.91
C PHE A 25 5.97 -22.01 -24.23
N VAL A 26 5.47 -23.25 -24.18
CA VAL A 26 6.31 -24.45 -24.41
C VAL A 26 6.32 -24.90 -25.88
N ASN A 27 5.23 -24.63 -26.61
CA ASN A 27 5.06 -25.09 -28.00
C ASN A 27 4.18 -24.10 -28.78
N VAL A 28 4.52 -22.83 -28.71
CA VAL A 28 3.76 -21.78 -29.39
C VAL A 28 3.82 -22.00 -30.90
N PRO A 29 2.69 -22.13 -31.61
CA PRO A 29 2.68 -22.27 -33.06
C PRO A 29 3.34 -21.07 -33.75
N GLY A 30 4.23 -21.34 -34.70
CA GLY A 30 4.91 -20.31 -35.48
C GLY A 30 5.88 -19.43 -34.68
N HIS A 31 6.36 -19.87 -33.51
CA HIS A 31 7.43 -19.18 -32.80
C HIS A 31 8.68 -19.07 -33.68
N ASP A 32 9.33 -17.91 -33.61
CA ASP A 32 10.50 -17.55 -34.41
C ASP A 32 11.70 -17.16 -33.52
N THR A 33 11.55 -17.28 -32.20
CA THR A 33 12.64 -17.16 -31.23
C THR A 33 12.30 -17.87 -29.92
N ILE A 34 13.33 -18.13 -29.12
CA ILE A 34 13.24 -18.70 -27.77
C ILE A 34 13.96 -17.75 -26.81
N LEU A 35 13.29 -17.34 -25.73
CA LEU A 35 13.96 -16.69 -24.59
C LEU A 35 14.32 -17.77 -23.57
N ARG A 36 15.59 -17.86 -23.19
CA ARG A 36 16.07 -18.75 -22.13
C ARG A 36 16.30 -17.94 -20.86
N SER A 37 15.60 -18.29 -19.79
CA SER A 37 15.77 -17.66 -18.49
C SER A 37 17.12 -18.01 -17.85
N SER A 38 17.53 -17.25 -16.82
CA SER A 38 18.80 -17.50 -16.12
C SER A 38 18.85 -18.81 -15.33
N ASP A 39 17.68 -19.36 -15.00
CA ASP A 39 17.50 -20.69 -14.41
C ASP A 39 17.25 -21.79 -15.46
N GLY A 40 17.51 -21.51 -16.74
CA GLY A 40 17.61 -22.50 -17.82
C GLY A 40 16.28 -22.94 -18.43
N VAL A 41 15.22 -22.14 -18.29
CA VAL A 41 13.89 -22.44 -18.80
C VAL A 41 13.66 -21.74 -20.14
N ASP A 42 13.22 -22.52 -21.14
CA ASP A 42 12.99 -22.03 -22.50
C ASP A 42 11.53 -21.59 -22.69
N PHE A 43 11.35 -20.36 -23.20
CA PHE A 43 10.07 -19.76 -23.57
C PHE A 43 10.01 -19.53 -25.07
N HIS A 44 9.15 -20.29 -25.75
CA HIS A 44 8.90 -20.17 -27.18
C HIS A 44 7.99 -18.96 -27.43
N VAL A 45 8.46 -17.99 -28.20
CA VAL A 45 7.81 -16.68 -28.35
C VAL A 45 7.97 -16.13 -29.77
N HIS A 46 7.26 -15.05 -30.07
CA HIS A 46 7.30 -14.34 -31.34
C HIS A 46 8.06 -13.02 -31.23
N ARG A 47 9.07 -12.82 -32.08
CA ARG A 47 9.85 -11.58 -32.19
C ARG A 47 8.96 -10.38 -32.48
N ILE A 48 7.96 -10.55 -33.34
CA ILE A 48 7.01 -9.47 -33.68
C ILE A 48 6.25 -8.99 -32.45
N ILE A 49 5.78 -9.88 -31.59
CA ILE A 49 5.03 -9.50 -30.37
C ILE A 49 5.97 -8.78 -29.42
N LEU A 50 7.16 -9.34 -29.17
CA LEU A 50 8.16 -8.74 -28.29
C LEU A 50 8.60 -7.35 -28.79
N GLY A 51 8.86 -7.19 -30.09
CA GLY A 51 9.24 -5.91 -30.68
C GLY A 51 8.12 -4.87 -30.63
N LEU A 52 6.86 -5.28 -30.79
CA LEU A 52 5.71 -4.36 -30.67
C LEU A 52 5.53 -3.81 -29.25
N VAL A 53 5.89 -4.59 -28.23
CA VAL A 53 5.72 -4.19 -26.82
C VAL A 53 6.98 -3.60 -26.21
N SER A 54 8.15 -3.82 -26.81
CA SER A 54 9.45 -3.41 -26.25
C SER A 54 10.40 -2.93 -27.34
N PRO A 55 10.79 -1.64 -27.31
CA PRO A 55 11.80 -1.12 -28.23
C PRO A 55 13.18 -1.73 -27.99
N VAL A 56 13.44 -2.22 -26.77
CA VAL A 56 14.68 -2.92 -26.41
C VAL A 56 14.78 -4.25 -27.16
N PHE A 57 13.70 -5.05 -27.14
CA PHE A 57 13.66 -6.28 -27.92
C PHE A 57 13.70 -6.01 -29.42
N GLU A 58 12.97 -5.00 -29.91
CA GLU A 58 13.01 -4.60 -31.32
C GLU A 58 14.44 -4.30 -31.78
N THR A 59 15.19 -3.52 -31.00
CA THR A 59 16.59 -3.19 -31.28
C THR A 59 17.49 -4.42 -31.21
N MET A 60 17.32 -5.26 -30.17
CA MET A 60 18.09 -6.49 -30.00
C MET A 60 17.95 -7.42 -31.21
N PHE A 61 16.75 -7.50 -31.80
CA PHE A 61 16.48 -8.34 -32.96
C PHE A 61 17.07 -7.82 -34.28
N GLN A 62 17.50 -6.55 -34.33
CA GLN A 62 18.15 -5.97 -35.52
C GLN A 62 19.67 -6.21 -35.54
N LEU A 63 20.24 -6.68 -34.43
CA LEU A 63 21.67 -6.94 -34.34
C LEU A 63 22.07 -8.16 -35.20
N PRO A 64 23.24 -8.12 -35.86
CA PRO A 64 23.74 -9.26 -36.64
C PRO A 64 23.89 -10.50 -35.76
N GLN A 65 23.30 -11.61 -36.15
CA GLN A 65 23.52 -12.90 -35.50
C GLN A 65 24.72 -13.64 -36.13
N PRO A 66 25.49 -14.41 -35.35
CA PRO A 66 26.61 -15.19 -35.88
C PRO A 66 26.12 -16.23 -36.91
N GLU A 67 26.92 -16.47 -37.97
CA GLU A 67 26.54 -17.28 -39.15
C GLU A 67 26.20 -18.76 -38.86
N SER A 68 26.46 -19.24 -37.63
CA SER A 68 26.19 -20.60 -37.17
C SER A 68 24.95 -20.71 -36.28
N SER A 69 24.06 -19.70 -36.31
CA SER A 69 22.84 -19.69 -35.50
C SER A 69 21.91 -20.86 -35.85
N PRO A 70 21.31 -21.53 -34.86
CA PRO A 70 20.26 -22.53 -35.09
C PRO A 70 19.09 -21.96 -35.90
N THR A 71 18.30 -22.83 -36.52
CA THR A 71 17.12 -22.44 -37.33
C THR A 71 16.15 -21.52 -36.58
N ILE A 72 16.08 -21.66 -35.26
CA ILE A 72 15.35 -20.76 -34.36
C ILE A 72 16.34 -20.20 -33.33
N PRO A 73 16.54 -18.88 -33.25
CA PRO A 73 17.50 -18.27 -32.33
C PRO A 73 17.04 -18.36 -30.88
N VAL A 74 17.96 -18.76 -30.01
CA VAL A 74 17.83 -18.77 -28.55
C VAL A 74 18.54 -17.54 -27.99
N ILE A 75 17.87 -16.79 -27.13
CA ILE A 75 18.40 -15.58 -26.48
C ILE A 75 18.38 -15.82 -24.98
N ASP A 76 19.56 -15.85 -24.37
CA ASP A 76 19.70 -15.92 -22.92
C ASP A 76 19.34 -14.57 -22.28
N VAL A 77 18.48 -14.60 -21.28
CA VAL A 77 18.08 -13.43 -20.48
C VAL A 77 18.40 -13.64 -19.01
N GLU A 78 18.60 -12.55 -18.27
CA GLU A 78 19.00 -12.61 -16.86
C GLU A 78 17.81 -12.91 -15.92
N GLU A 79 16.58 -12.71 -16.41
CA GLU A 79 15.36 -12.94 -15.64
C GLU A 79 15.18 -14.42 -15.31
N LYS A 80 14.77 -14.71 -14.08
CA LYS A 80 14.29 -16.04 -13.68
C LYS A 80 12.99 -16.37 -14.42
N ALA A 81 12.75 -17.65 -14.64
CA ALA A 81 11.59 -18.14 -15.38
C ALA A 81 10.25 -17.61 -14.84
N ALA A 82 10.10 -17.52 -13.52
CA ALA A 82 8.87 -17.01 -12.89
C ALA A 82 8.58 -15.54 -13.22
N VAL A 83 9.61 -14.69 -13.28
CA VAL A 83 9.46 -13.26 -13.62
C VAL A 83 9.16 -13.12 -15.12
N LEU A 84 9.86 -13.91 -15.94
CA LEU A 84 9.69 -13.92 -17.38
C LEU A 84 8.28 -14.40 -17.79
N ASP A 85 7.77 -15.46 -17.17
CA ASP A 85 6.39 -15.94 -17.38
C ASP A 85 5.35 -14.86 -17.05
N ARG A 86 5.48 -14.21 -15.89
CA ARG A 86 4.57 -13.11 -15.51
C ARG A 86 4.62 -11.96 -16.50
N MET A 87 5.83 -11.55 -16.91
CA MET A 87 6.03 -10.48 -17.89
C MET A 87 5.35 -10.82 -19.22
N LEU A 88 5.61 -12.01 -19.78
CA LEU A 88 5.06 -12.43 -21.07
C LEU A 88 3.52 -12.50 -21.04
N ARG A 89 2.91 -12.97 -19.95
CA ARG A 89 1.45 -13.02 -19.80
C ARG A 89 0.76 -11.66 -19.79
N LEU A 90 1.50 -10.56 -19.62
CA LEU A 90 0.91 -9.21 -19.68
C LEU A 90 0.47 -8.84 -21.10
N PHE A 91 1.08 -9.43 -22.13
CA PHE A 91 0.86 -9.04 -23.52
C PHE A 91 0.63 -10.21 -24.49
N TYR A 92 0.87 -11.45 -24.07
CA TYR A 92 0.39 -12.61 -24.82
C TYR A 92 -1.10 -12.88 -24.54
N PRO A 93 -1.85 -13.45 -25.50
CA PRO A 93 -3.24 -13.87 -25.31
C PRO A 93 -3.31 -15.11 -24.42
N ALA A 94 -3.01 -14.93 -23.13
CA ALA A 94 -2.95 -15.94 -22.10
C ALA A 94 -3.76 -15.50 -20.88
N THR A 95 -3.86 -16.39 -19.89
CA THR A 95 -4.37 -16.01 -18.57
C THR A 95 -3.48 -14.91 -17.99
N ARG A 96 -4.10 -13.79 -17.57
CA ARG A 96 -3.40 -12.68 -16.92
C ARG A 96 -2.58 -13.18 -15.73
N PRO A 97 -1.38 -12.63 -15.50
CA PRO A 97 -0.58 -13.01 -14.36
C PRO A 97 -1.28 -12.59 -13.07
N THR A 98 -1.09 -13.39 -12.04
CA THR A 98 -1.46 -13.08 -10.66
C THR A 98 -0.20 -12.85 -9.84
N PHE A 99 -0.25 -11.90 -8.92
CA PHE A 99 0.85 -11.58 -8.02
C PHE A 99 0.43 -11.94 -6.59
N ALA A 100 1.10 -12.92 -5.98
CA ALA A 100 0.79 -13.33 -4.61
C ALA A 100 1.38 -12.35 -3.60
N THR A 101 2.53 -11.77 -3.93
CA THR A 101 3.27 -10.85 -3.07
C THR A 101 3.61 -9.55 -3.79
N LEU A 102 3.85 -8.48 -3.02
CA LEU A 102 4.29 -7.21 -3.59
C LEU A 102 5.70 -7.30 -4.17
N ASP A 103 6.56 -8.18 -3.63
CA ASP A 103 7.91 -8.40 -4.14
C ASP A 103 7.89 -9.00 -5.55
N GLU A 104 7.04 -10.01 -5.81
CA GLU A 104 6.85 -10.55 -7.16
C GLU A 104 6.44 -9.45 -8.15
N LEU A 105 5.53 -8.58 -7.74
CA LEU A 105 5.08 -7.47 -8.59
C LEU A 105 6.20 -6.44 -8.79
N ARG A 106 6.96 -6.09 -7.75
CA ARG A 106 8.11 -5.18 -7.83
C ARG A 106 9.16 -5.69 -8.80
N GLU A 107 9.52 -6.97 -8.72
CA GLU A 107 10.46 -7.60 -9.65
C GLU A 107 9.95 -7.50 -11.10
N THR A 108 8.67 -7.80 -11.34
CA THR A 108 8.07 -7.67 -12.66
C THR A 108 8.00 -6.22 -13.14
N ILE A 109 7.68 -5.24 -12.27
CA ILE A 109 7.69 -3.81 -12.60
C ILE A 109 9.08 -3.39 -13.09
N ASN A 110 10.13 -3.76 -12.35
CA ASN A 110 11.50 -3.39 -12.70
C ASN A 110 11.89 -3.91 -14.10
N VAL A 111 11.55 -5.17 -14.38
CA VAL A 111 11.82 -5.79 -15.68
C VAL A 111 11.03 -5.09 -16.81
N VAL A 112 9.74 -4.88 -16.60
CA VAL A 112 8.83 -4.30 -17.60
C VAL A 112 9.18 -2.84 -17.89
N VAL A 113 9.37 -2.02 -16.86
CA VAL A 113 9.50 -0.57 -17.00
C VAL A 113 10.95 -0.16 -17.18
N SER A 114 11.86 -0.66 -16.34
CA SER A 114 13.25 -0.18 -16.32
C SER A 114 14.16 -0.94 -17.28
N LYS A 115 13.96 -2.24 -17.47
CA LYS A 115 14.85 -3.05 -18.33
C LYS A 115 14.40 -3.13 -19.77
N TYR A 116 13.11 -3.39 -20.03
CA TYR A 116 12.60 -3.63 -21.38
C TYR A 116 11.71 -2.50 -21.94
N ASP A 117 11.47 -1.43 -21.17
CA ASP A 117 10.69 -0.25 -21.60
C ASP A 117 9.33 -0.58 -22.24
N MET A 118 8.56 -1.45 -21.57
CA MET A 118 7.29 -1.98 -22.07
C MET A 118 6.10 -1.09 -21.69
N GLN A 119 6.02 0.11 -22.28
CA GLN A 119 4.98 1.10 -21.94
C GLN A 119 3.54 0.60 -22.12
N ALA A 120 3.31 -0.29 -23.10
CA ALA A 120 1.97 -0.80 -23.41
C ALA A 120 1.31 -1.56 -22.25
N VAL A 121 2.10 -2.14 -21.34
CA VAL A 121 1.58 -2.95 -20.22
C VAL A 121 1.56 -2.21 -18.89
N VAL A 122 2.14 -1.00 -18.82
CA VAL A 122 2.18 -0.16 -17.61
C VAL A 122 0.79 0.04 -16.98
N PRO A 123 -0.28 0.35 -17.73
CA PRO A 123 -1.61 0.53 -17.13
C PRO A 123 -2.13 -0.74 -16.43
N THR A 124 -1.79 -1.93 -16.94
CA THR A 124 -2.18 -3.19 -16.32
C THR A 124 -1.41 -3.41 -15.02
N ILE A 125 -0.12 -3.11 -15.03
CA ILE A 125 0.74 -3.22 -13.85
C ILE A 125 0.35 -2.22 -12.76
N GLU A 126 0.00 -0.98 -13.12
CA GLU A 126 -0.54 0.00 -12.17
C GLU A 126 -1.81 -0.51 -11.48
N GLN A 127 -2.72 -1.16 -12.21
CA GLN A 127 -3.93 -1.76 -11.65
C GLN A 127 -3.61 -2.89 -10.67
N GLU A 128 -2.61 -3.73 -10.97
CA GLU A 128 -2.16 -4.77 -10.05
C GLU A 128 -1.54 -4.17 -8.79
N LEU A 129 -0.73 -3.11 -8.93
CA LEU A 129 -0.12 -2.41 -7.80
C LEU A 129 -1.17 -1.78 -6.87
N GLN A 130 -2.26 -1.23 -7.43
CA GLN A 130 -3.35 -0.67 -6.65
C GLN A 130 -4.01 -1.68 -5.70
N LYS A 131 -4.00 -2.98 -6.03
CA LYS A 131 -4.57 -4.03 -5.16
C LYS A 131 -3.81 -4.17 -3.83
N PHE A 132 -2.55 -3.76 -3.79
CA PHE A 132 -1.71 -3.81 -2.59
C PHE A 132 -1.80 -2.56 -1.72
N VAL A 133 -2.55 -1.52 -2.13
CA VAL A 133 -2.66 -0.25 -1.38
C VAL A 133 -3.17 -0.48 0.04
N GLY A 134 -4.18 -1.35 0.22
CA GLY A 134 -4.77 -1.62 1.54
C GLY A 134 -3.90 -2.46 2.48
N THR A 135 -2.88 -3.16 1.96
CA THR A 135 -2.01 -4.04 2.76
C THR A 135 -0.62 -3.45 2.96
N HIS A 136 -0.07 -2.79 1.95
CA HIS A 136 1.30 -2.25 1.94
C HIS A 136 1.37 -0.81 1.42
N PRO A 137 0.64 0.15 2.00
CA PRO A 137 0.51 1.51 1.44
C PRO A 137 1.85 2.25 1.32
N VAL A 138 2.79 2.07 2.26
CA VAL A 138 4.09 2.74 2.20
C VAL A 138 4.98 2.19 1.09
N SER A 139 5.00 0.87 0.90
CA SER A 139 5.71 0.22 -0.20
C SER A 139 5.13 0.58 -1.55
N VAL A 140 3.80 0.59 -1.67
CA VAL A 140 3.13 1.02 -2.91
C VAL A 140 3.44 2.49 -3.21
N TYR A 141 3.43 3.36 -2.20
CA TYR A 141 3.86 4.75 -2.37
C TYR A 141 5.30 4.84 -2.90
N ALA A 142 6.22 4.07 -2.32
CA ALA A 142 7.62 4.06 -2.71
C ALA A 142 7.81 3.67 -4.19
N LEU A 143 7.17 2.59 -4.62
CA LEU A 143 7.19 2.15 -6.02
C LEU A 143 6.55 3.20 -6.93
N ALA A 144 5.35 3.67 -6.59
CA ALA A 144 4.63 4.64 -7.40
C ALA A 144 5.39 5.96 -7.58
N VAL A 145 6.10 6.45 -6.57
CA VAL A 145 6.94 7.64 -6.72
C VAL A 145 8.16 7.36 -7.59
N THR A 146 8.80 6.20 -7.41
CA THR A 146 9.98 5.79 -8.18
C THR A 146 9.67 5.73 -9.69
N TYR A 147 8.51 5.19 -10.06
CA TYR A 147 8.04 5.10 -11.44
C TYR A 147 7.16 6.27 -11.89
N GLN A 148 7.04 7.33 -11.08
CA GLN A 148 6.28 8.56 -11.38
C GLN A 148 4.75 8.36 -11.59
N TRP A 149 4.17 7.29 -11.04
CA TRP A 149 2.74 6.98 -11.04
C TRP A 149 1.99 7.77 -9.96
N LYS A 150 1.79 9.08 -10.22
CA LYS A 150 1.28 10.04 -9.23
C LYS A 150 -0.07 9.66 -8.63
N ASP A 151 -0.98 9.08 -9.41
CA ASP A 151 -2.33 8.74 -8.91
C ASP A 151 -2.28 7.55 -7.94
N VAL A 152 -1.48 6.52 -8.25
CA VAL A 152 -1.23 5.40 -7.34
C VAL A 152 -0.53 5.88 -6.07
N ALA A 153 0.46 6.77 -6.21
CA ALA A 153 1.16 7.36 -5.07
C ALA A 153 0.20 8.17 -4.15
N ARG A 154 -0.73 8.95 -4.72
CA ARG A 154 -1.75 9.67 -3.93
C ARG A 154 -2.67 8.70 -3.17
N ALA A 155 -3.16 7.66 -3.85
CA ALA A 155 -4.01 6.65 -3.24
C ALA A 155 -3.29 5.94 -2.08
N ALA A 156 -2.03 5.55 -2.29
CA ALA A 156 -1.19 4.90 -1.29
C ALA A 156 -0.87 5.81 -0.11
N ALA A 157 -0.55 7.09 -0.37
CA ALA A 157 -0.34 8.08 0.69
C ALA A 157 -1.60 8.29 1.54
N LYS A 158 -2.77 8.36 0.91
CA LYS A 158 -4.05 8.49 1.63
C LYS A 158 -4.35 7.26 2.49
N GLU A 159 -4.08 6.06 1.98
CA GLU A 159 -4.27 4.82 2.76
C GLU A 159 -3.26 4.71 3.91
N SER A 160 -2.04 5.22 3.73
CA SER A 160 -1.02 5.26 4.79
C SER A 160 -1.48 6.02 6.05
N LEU A 161 -2.48 6.91 5.94
CA LEU A 161 -3.07 7.62 7.08
C LEU A 161 -3.78 6.71 8.08
N ARG A 162 -4.11 5.47 7.69
CA ARG A 162 -4.67 4.44 8.58
C ARG A 162 -3.61 3.71 9.39
N HIS A 163 -2.34 4.03 9.16
CA HIS A 163 -1.21 3.38 9.82
C HIS A 163 -0.32 4.42 10.52
N ALA A 164 0.33 3.97 11.59
CA ALA A 164 1.32 4.75 12.32
C ALA A 164 2.69 4.71 11.61
N ILE A 165 2.81 5.33 10.43
CA ILE A 165 4.02 5.21 9.60
C ILE A 165 5.26 5.90 10.18
N ARG A 166 5.09 6.68 11.26
CA ARG A 166 6.17 7.37 11.98
C ARG A 166 6.80 6.49 13.06
N THR A 167 6.14 5.39 13.42
CA THR A 167 6.73 4.37 14.30
C THR A 167 7.49 3.36 13.44
N PRO A 168 8.68 2.92 13.86
CA PRO A 168 9.43 1.92 13.12
C PRO A 168 8.58 0.65 12.92
N PRO A 169 8.45 0.14 11.69
CA PRO A 169 7.75 -1.12 11.47
C PRO A 169 8.53 -2.29 12.09
N ALA A 170 7.83 -3.37 12.39
CA ALA A 170 8.44 -4.61 12.88
C ALA A 170 9.25 -5.33 11.78
N GLU A 171 8.90 -5.10 10.52
CA GLU A 171 9.49 -5.72 9.33
C GLU A 171 10.03 -4.65 8.38
N THR A 172 10.99 -5.04 7.54
CA THR A 172 11.50 -4.20 6.46
C THR A 172 10.38 -3.90 5.47
N THR A 173 10.24 -2.63 5.07
CA THR A 173 9.23 -2.19 4.10
C THR A 173 9.77 -2.38 2.67
N PRO A 174 9.26 -3.33 1.87
CA PRO A 174 9.76 -3.53 0.51
C PRO A 174 9.65 -2.27 -0.34
N GLY A 175 10.63 -2.04 -1.22
CA GLY A 175 10.70 -0.87 -2.10
C GLY A 175 11.12 0.45 -1.41
N LEU A 176 11.29 0.46 -0.08
CA LEU A 176 11.78 1.66 0.62
C LEU A 176 13.27 1.90 0.37
N ASP A 177 14.05 0.85 0.11
CA ASP A 177 15.49 0.93 -0.19
C ASP A 177 15.78 1.77 -1.45
N ASP A 178 14.88 1.72 -2.42
CA ASP A 178 14.98 2.44 -3.70
C ASP A 178 14.41 3.88 -3.61
N LEU A 179 13.69 4.20 -2.52
CA LEU A 179 13.03 5.48 -2.36
C LEU A 179 14.00 6.55 -1.86
N SER A 180 14.06 7.68 -2.57
CA SER A 180 14.83 8.82 -2.08
C SER A 180 14.35 9.29 -0.70
N ALA A 181 15.29 9.63 0.19
CA ALA A 181 14.97 10.18 1.50
C ALA A 181 14.06 11.42 1.42
N ALA A 182 14.21 12.24 0.37
CA ALA A 182 13.37 13.39 0.12
C ALA A 182 11.90 13.00 -0.17
N ALA A 183 11.67 11.95 -0.97
CA ALA A 183 10.31 11.45 -1.22
C ALA A 183 9.68 10.86 0.04
N TYR A 184 10.44 10.09 0.83
CA TYR A 184 9.96 9.60 2.11
C TYR A 184 9.61 10.74 3.09
N GLN A 185 10.43 11.80 3.13
CA GLN A 185 10.15 13.00 3.91
C GLN A 185 8.84 13.69 3.48
N ARG A 186 8.54 13.72 2.17
CA ARG A 186 7.27 14.28 1.67
C ARG A 186 6.07 13.48 2.17
N LEU A 187 6.16 12.14 2.19
CA LEU A 187 5.11 11.28 2.78
C LEU A 187 4.94 11.55 4.28
N LEU A 188 6.03 11.60 5.05
CA LEU A 188 5.97 11.86 6.48
C LEU A 188 5.39 13.24 6.80
N ARG A 189 5.74 14.26 6.00
CA ARG A 189 5.18 15.61 6.12
C ARG A 189 3.68 15.61 5.82
N TYR A 190 3.27 14.98 4.72
CA TYR A 190 1.85 14.83 4.37
C TYR A 190 1.06 14.18 5.51
N HIS A 191 1.54 13.03 6.00
CA HIS A 191 0.92 12.30 7.11
C HIS A 191 0.82 13.14 8.38
N TYR A 192 1.89 13.86 8.76
CA TYR A 192 1.86 14.76 9.91
C TYR A 192 0.84 15.89 9.76
N LEU A 193 0.78 16.53 8.58
CA LEU A 193 -0.18 17.60 8.33
C LEU A 193 -1.63 17.09 8.40
N CYS A 194 -1.92 15.90 7.87
CA CYS A 194 -3.22 15.24 8.04
C CYS A 194 -3.52 14.97 9.53
N GLY A 195 -2.53 14.54 10.30
CA GLY A 195 -2.68 14.31 11.74
C GLY A 195 -2.99 15.57 12.53
N LEU A 196 -2.36 16.70 12.20
CA LEU A 196 -2.70 18.00 12.76
C LEU A 196 -4.14 18.41 12.45
N LYS A 197 -4.60 18.17 11.21
CA LYS A 197 -6.00 18.42 10.82
C LYS A 197 -6.95 17.53 11.61
N GLY A 198 -6.63 16.25 11.77
CA GLY A 198 -7.40 15.33 12.62
C GLY A 198 -7.49 15.80 14.07
N LYS A 199 -6.35 16.12 14.69
CA LYS A 199 -6.30 16.64 16.07
C LYS A 199 -7.09 17.95 16.23
N SER A 200 -7.04 18.85 15.25
CA SER A 200 -7.80 20.11 15.32
C SER A 200 -9.32 19.95 15.41
N THR A 201 -9.86 18.76 15.05
CA THR A 201 -11.29 18.48 15.23
C THR A 201 -11.73 18.41 16.68
N VAL A 202 -10.80 18.16 17.60
CA VAL A 202 -11.08 18.01 19.04
C VAL A 202 -10.66 19.22 19.87
N ASP A 203 -9.90 20.16 19.29
CA ASP A 203 -9.46 21.39 19.97
C ASP A 203 -10.63 22.35 20.23
N GLY A 204 -11.75 22.21 19.50
CA GLY A 204 -12.97 22.95 19.77
C GLY A 204 -14.23 22.33 19.21
N LEU A 205 -15.36 22.67 19.83
CA LEU A 205 -16.65 21.98 19.64
C LEU A 205 -17.71 22.83 18.95
N TRP A 206 -17.34 23.97 18.36
CA TRP A 206 -18.27 24.89 17.65
C TRP A 206 -18.92 24.28 16.39
N TRP A 207 -18.59 23.04 16.05
CA TRP A 207 -19.19 22.28 14.95
C TRP A 207 -20.03 21.10 15.45
N VAL A 208 -19.99 20.81 16.75
CA VAL A 208 -20.72 19.71 17.38
C VAL A 208 -22.17 20.12 17.58
N PRO A 209 -23.14 19.29 17.16
CA PRO A 209 -24.56 19.59 17.37
C PRO A 209 -24.93 19.72 18.86
N THR A 210 -25.98 20.49 19.13
CA THR A 210 -26.55 20.61 20.48
C THR A 210 -27.54 19.47 20.76
N GLY A 211 -28.04 19.37 22.00
CA GLY A 211 -29.05 18.37 22.38
C GLY A 211 -28.50 16.97 22.67
N LEU A 212 -27.19 16.77 22.54
CA LEU A 212 -26.52 15.50 22.77
C LEU A 212 -26.30 15.28 24.28
N VAL A 213 -26.32 14.02 24.74
CA VAL A 213 -26.37 13.66 26.17
C VAL A 213 -25.16 14.15 26.96
N TRP A 214 -24.02 14.36 26.31
CA TRP A 214 -22.83 14.98 26.93
C TRP A 214 -22.97 16.49 27.16
N SER A 215 -23.96 17.15 26.55
CA SER A 215 -24.27 18.58 26.75
C SER A 215 -25.51 18.78 27.63
N THR A 216 -26.45 17.84 27.62
CA THR A 216 -27.74 17.96 28.33
C THR A 216 -27.80 17.24 29.68
N CYS A 217 -26.98 16.21 29.91
CA CYS A 217 -26.94 15.53 31.21
C CYS A 217 -26.40 16.47 32.29
N THR A 218 -27.06 16.56 33.44
CA THR A 218 -26.60 17.35 34.59
C THR A 218 -26.14 16.51 35.78
N THR A 219 -26.27 15.18 35.70
CA THR A 219 -26.08 14.24 36.81
C THR A 219 -24.64 13.81 37.03
N CYS A 220 -23.85 13.69 35.96
CA CYS A 220 -22.45 13.27 36.05
C CYS A 220 -21.47 14.44 35.87
N ALA A 221 -20.22 14.21 36.25
CA ALA A 221 -19.17 15.23 36.26
C ALA A 221 -19.07 15.97 34.91
N GLY A 222 -19.21 17.29 34.97
CA GLY A 222 -18.86 18.19 33.87
C GLY A 222 -17.36 18.41 33.81
N HIS A 223 -16.88 18.83 32.64
CA HIS A 223 -15.56 19.43 32.51
C HIS A 223 -15.51 20.79 33.23
N GLU A 224 -14.32 21.23 33.65
CA GLU A 224 -14.13 22.48 34.41
C GLU A 224 -14.48 23.73 33.59
N LEU A 225 -14.31 23.64 32.28
CA LEU A 225 -14.62 24.69 31.31
C LEU A 225 -15.92 24.38 30.56
N ASN A 226 -16.68 25.44 30.26
CA ASN A 226 -17.76 25.37 29.29
C ASN A 226 -17.21 25.41 27.86
N TRP A 227 -17.88 24.70 26.96
CA TRP A 227 -17.49 24.61 25.55
C TRP A 227 -18.56 25.20 24.66
N TYR A 228 -18.15 25.98 23.66
CA TYR A 228 -19.05 26.53 22.65
C TYR A 228 -19.43 25.46 21.62
N LEU A 229 -20.72 25.23 21.44
CA LEU A 229 -21.26 24.27 20.45
C LEU A 229 -21.71 24.99 19.17
N ALA A 230 -22.31 24.25 18.22
CA ALA A 230 -22.70 24.77 16.90
C ALA A 230 -23.69 25.95 16.91
N ASP A 231 -24.43 26.15 17.99
CA ASP A 231 -25.33 27.30 18.18
C ASP A 231 -24.63 28.54 18.75
N GLY A 232 -23.31 28.46 18.99
CA GLY A 232 -22.52 29.52 19.58
C GLY A 232 -22.74 29.73 21.08
N GLN A 233 -23.44 28.82 21.77
CA GLN A 233 -23.68 28.92 23.21
C GLN A 233 -22.70 28.05 24.02
N PRO A 234 -22.34 28.48 25.25
CA PRO A 234 -21.47 27.70 26.13
C PRO A 234 -22.26 26.61 26.87
N TYR A 235 -21.78 25.36 26.79
CA TYR A 235 -22.36 24.20 27.47
C TYR A 235 -21.37 23.56 28.45
N PRO A 236 -21.83 23.12 29.64
CA PRO A 236 -21.04 22.27 30.52
C PRO A 236 -20.98 20.86 29.94
N VAL A 237 -19.96 20.58 29.12
CA VAL A 237 -19.78 19.27 28.48
C VAL A 237 -19.31 18.24 29.51
N ARG A 238 -19.82 17.01 29.45
CA ARG A 238 -19.47 15.95 30.40
C ARG A 238 -18.01 15.52 30.26
N LYS A 239 -17.34 15.30 31.40
CA LYS A 239 -15.91 14.98 31.48
C LYS A 239 -15.51 13.74 30.68
N TRP A 240 -16.35 12.70 30.68
CA TRP A 240 -16.06 11.48 29.90
C TRP A 240 -15.95 11.77 28.39
N PHE A 241 -16.68 12.75 27.88
CA PHE A 241 -16.67 13.11 26.45
C PHE A 241 -15.45 13.97 26.12
N THR A 242 -15.07 14.91 26.99
CA THR A 242 -13.82 15.67 26.82
C THR A 242 -12.59 14.76 26.90
N ASP A 243 -12.59 13.78 27.81
CA ASP A 243 -11.52 12.77 27.90
C ASP A 243 -11.44 11.93 26.62
N PHE A 244 -12.59 11.57 26.05
CA PHE A 244 -12.69 10.83 24.79
C PHE A 244 -12.11 11.62 23.62
N LEU A 245 -12.51 12.89 23.49
CA LEU A 245 -12.00 13.82 22.48
C LEU A 245 -10.49 14.00 22.60
N ALA A 246 -9.96 14.23 23.80
CA ALA A 246 -8.53 14.39 24.03
C ALA A 246 -7.73 13.14 23.59
N GLN A 247 -8.16 11.96 24.03
CA GLN A 247 -7.54 10.69 23.63
C GLN A 247 -7.64 10.45 22.12
N MET A 248 -8.77 10.78 21.50
CA MET A 248 -8.93 10.68 20.05
C MET A 248 -8.04 11.66 19.30
N GLY A 249 -7.84 12.87 19.81
CA GLY A 249 -6.92 13.84 19.22
C GLY A 249 -5.48 13.31 19.14
N ASP A 250 -5.03 12.60 20.18
CA ASP A 250 -3.72 11.97 20.19
C ASP A 250 -3.63 10.77 19.24
N ILE A 251 -4.70 9.96 19.15
CA ILE A 251 -4.80 8.86 18.16
C ILE A 251 -4.76 9.42 16.74
N LEU A 252 -5.55 10.45 16.43
CA LEU A 252 -5.62 11.06 15.09
C LEU A 252 -4.31 11.76 14.69
N LEU A 253 -3.52 12.23 15.66
CA LEU A 253 -2.20 12.80 15.37
C LEU A 253 -1.22 11.73 14.85
N VAL A 254 -1.34 10.49 15.33
CA VAL A 254 -0.49 9.35 14.95
C VAL A 254 -1.08 8.54 13.79
N THR A 255 -2.40 8.46 13.71
CA THR A 255 -3.14 7.69 12.71
C THR A 255 -4.32 8.54 12.23
N PRO A 256 -4.11 9.44 11.24
CA PRO A 256 -5.09 10.46 10.86
C PRO A 256 -6.43 9.90 10.36
N ALA A 257 -6.44 8.70 9.79
CA ALA A 257 -7.64 8.02 9.32
C ALA A 257 -8.02 6.83 10.22
N ALA A 258 -7.74 6.89 11.53
CA ALA A 258 -8.09 5.85 12.48
C ALA A 258 -9.60 5.55 12.52
N ASN A 259 -9.96 4.28 12.72
CA ASN A 259 -11.33 3.88 12.96
C ASN A 259 -11.79 4.32 14.36
N ILE A 260 -12.50 5.45 14.43
CA ILE A 260 -12.97 6.04 15.68
C ILE A 260 -13.91 5.07 16.43
N LEU A 261 -14.78 4.36 15.71
CA LEU A 261 -15.80 3.47 16.30
C LEU A 261 -15.19 2.24 16.99
N GLU A 262 -14.06 1.75 16.49
CA GLU A 262 -13.34 0.59 17.03
C GLU A 262 -12.18 0.98 17.95
N SER A 263 -12.02 2.27 18.23
CA SER A 263 -10.94 2.74 19.09
C SER A 263 -11.15 2.35 20.56
N LYS A 264 -10.04 2.10 21.27
CA LYS A 264 -10.06 1.93 22.73
C LYS A 264 -10.70 3.15 23.43
N SER A 265 -10.45 4.35 22.91
CA SER A 265 -11.03 5.60 23.43
C SER A 265 -12.55 5.57 23.40
N MET A 266 -13.16 5.08 22.31
CA MET A 266 -14.61 4.89 22.20
C MET A 266 -15.15 3.94 23.29
N TYR A 267 -14.50 2.80 23.48
CA TYR A 267 -14.90 1.84 24.51
C TYR A 267 -14.81 2.45 25.93
N ASP A 268 -13.71 3.14 26.24
CA ASP A 268 -13.51 3.78 27.54
C ASP A 268 -14.53 4.90 27.79
N ALA A 269 -14.90 5.64 26.75
CA ALA A 269 -15.95 6.67 26.80
C ALA A 269 -17.32 6.06 27.16
N LEU A 270 -17.73 4.99 26.46
CA LEU A 270 -18.98 4.27 26.71
C LEU A 270 -19.01 3.65 28.11
N LYS A 271 -17.89 3.07 28.55
CA LYS A 271 -17.74 2.50 29.90
C LYS A 271 -17.88 3.54 31.00
N LYS A 272 -17.32 4.74 30.83
CA LYS A 272 -17.47 5.85 31.79
C LYS A 272 -18.89 6.40 31.78
N ALA A 273 -19.47 6.62 30.60
CA ALA A 273 -20.80 7.19 30.45
C ALA A 273 -21.92 6.27 30.98
N SER A 274 -21.77 4.95 30.85
CA SER A 274 -22.77 3.97 31.30
C SER A 274 -22.96 3.93 32.83
N GLN A 275 -22.02 4.48 33.59
CA GLN A 275 -22.13 4.62 35.05
C GLN A 275 -23.18 5.67 35.46
N CYS A 276 -23.55 6.59 34.56
CA CYS A 276 -24.57 7.59 34.80
C CYS A 276 -25.94 7.12 34.31
N ALA A 277 -26.96 7.23 35.16
CA ALA A 277 -28.33 6.78 34.85
C ALA A 277 -28.95 7.47 33.62
N THR A 278 -28.65 8.75 33.40
CA THR A 278 -29.09 9.52 32.23
C THR A 278 -28.29 9.21 30.97
N CYS A 279 -26.95 9.12 31.07
CA CYS A 279 -26.11 8.89 29.89
C CYS A 279 -26.27 7.48 29.34
N ARG A 280 -26.41 6.46 30.19
CA ARG A 280 -26.45 5.05 29.75
C ARG A 280 -27.56 4.73 28.75
N THR A 281 -28.67 5.48 28.76
CA THR A 281 -29.82 5.21 27.89
C THR A 281 -29.65 5.78 26.49
N LEU A 282 -28.81 6.81 26.32
CA LEU A 282 -28.68 7.55 25.05
C LEU A 282 -27.28 7.51 24.46
N VAL A 283 -26.24 7.29 25.29
CA VAL A 283 -24.85 7.51 24.88
C VAL A 283 -24.43 6.62 23.71
N PHE A 284 -24.85 5.36 23.68
CA PHE A 284 -24.44 4.45 22.62
C PHE A 284 -24.96 4.90 21.25
N GLU A 285 -26.25 5.22 21.15
CA GLU A 285 -26.88 5.65 19.91
C GLU A 285 -26.37 7.02 19.48
N GLN A 286 -26.40 8.00 20.38
CA GLN A 286 -26.01 9.37 20.06
C GLN A 286 -24.51 9.51 19.74
N LEU A 287 -23.64 8.78 20.42
CA LEU A 287 -22.20 8.85 20.16
C LEU A 287 -21.85 8.18 18.82
N LYS A 288 -22.49 7.05 18.50
CA LYS A 288 -22.34 6.40 17.19
C LYS A 288 -22.83 7.31 16.06
N ASP A 289 -24.03 7.86 16.21
CA ASP A 289 -24.61 8.79 15.24
C ASP A 289 -23.72 10.02 15.03
N PHE A 290 -23.25 10.63 16.12
CA PHE A 290 -22.31 11.75 16.07
C PHE A 290 -21.02 11.42 15.30
N VAL A 291 -20.40 10.27 15.57
CA VAL A 291 -19.16 9.88 14.88
C VAL A 291 -19.41 9.68 13.38
N VAL A 292 -20.46 8.95 13.02
CA VAL A 292 -20.73 8.59 11.61
C VAL A 292 -21.21 9.79 10.80
N ASN A 293 -22.16 10.57 11.32
CA ASN A 293 -22.87 11.59 10.55
C ASN A 293 -22.26 12.99 10.67
N HIS A 294 -21.43 13.24 11.69
CA HIS A 294 -20.84 14.56 11.91
C HIS A 294 -19.31 14.53 11.91
N TRP A 295 -18.69 13.65 12.69
CA TRP A 295 -17.23 13.68 12.86
C TRP A 295 -16.48 13.13 11.65
N MET A 296 -16.80 11.91 11.18
CA MET A 296 -16.11 11.30 10.04
C MET A 296 -16.17 12.16 8.77
N PRO A 297 -17.30 12.77 8.36
CA PRO A 297 -17.35 13.66 7.21
C PRO A 297 -16.49 14.91 7.36
N LYS A 298 -16.50 15.52 8.56
CA LYS A 298 -15.65 16.67 8.87
C LYS A 298 -14.17 16.31 8.80
N LEU A 299 -13.80 15.17 9.39
CA LEU A 299 -12.42 14.66 9.35
C LEU A 299 -11.96 14.43 7.91
N ALA A 300 -12.79 13.76 7.09
CA ALA A 300 -12.50 13.53 5.68
C ALA A 300 -12.28 14.84 4.91
N THR A 301 -13.16 15.84 5.10
CA THR A 301 -13.03 17.14 4.45
C THR A 301 -11.72 17.86 4.83
N LEU A 302 -11.33 17.79 6.10
CA LEU A 302 -10.10 18.42 6.58
C LEU A 302 -8.83 17.70 6.09
N ILE A 303 -8.88 16.37 5.98
CA ILE A 303 -7.78 15.56 5.43
C ILE A 303 -7.64 15.79 3.92
N ASP A 304 -8.75 15.83 3.18
CA ASP A 304 -8.77 16.04 1.73
C ASP A 304 -8.27 17.44 1.32
N ALA A 305 -8.31 18.41 2.25
CA ALA A 305 -7.70 19.73 2.04
C ALA A 305 -6.16 19.73 2.15
N VAL A 306 -5.53 18.63 2.55
CA VAL A 306 -4.07 18.50 2.60
C VAL A 306 -3.58 17.88 1.31
N GLU A 307 -2.74 18.59 0.58
CA GLU A 307 -2.16 18.10 -0.67
C GLU A 307 -0.82 17.40 -0.45
N LEU A 308 -0.63 16.25 -1.12
CA LEU A 308 0.65 15.57 -1.21
C LEU A 308 1.56 16.27 -2.23
N GLN A 309 2.80 16.57 -1.80
CA GLN A 309 3.83 17.15 -2.66
C GLN A 309 4.64 16.05 -3.35
N PHE A 310 4.98 16.25 -4.63
CA PHE A 310 5.77 15.32 -5.45
C PHE A 310 7.16 15.86 -5.77
#